data_AF-A0A2V7CUG0-F1
#
_entry.id   AF-A0A2V7CUG0-F1
#
_cell.length_a   1.000
_cell.length_b   1.000
_cell.length_c   1.000
_cell.angle_alpha   90.00
_cell.angle_beta   90.00
_cell.angle_gamma   90.00
#
_symmetry.space_group_name_H-M   'P 1'
#
loop_
_entity.id
_entity.type
_entity.pdbx_description
1 polymer ?
#
loop_
_entity_poly.entity_id
_entity_poly.type
_entity_poly.pdbx_seq_one_letter_code
_entity_poly.pdbx_strand_id
1 'polypeptide(L)'
;MTSPEPTYPPLSTREIQTLPEGARVIVTWAEGNDGPHEYRVHWRRGEPYAQTDEDYRRGHVDLEKWLTYYIGPRRPFTRVWALAPVRAE
;
A
#
# COMPACT_ATOMS: atom_id res chain seq x y z
N MET A 1 -4.18 -9.71 -9.62
CA MET A 1 -3.54 -9.48 -10.93
C MET A 1 -2.37 -8.54 -10.73
N THR A 2 -1.22 -8.82 -11.32
CA THR A 2 -0.07 -7.90 -11.33
C THR A 2 -0.42 -6.69 -12.20
N SER A 3 -0.24 -5.50 -11.66
CA SER A 3 -0.27 -4.22 -12.35
C SER A 3 1.12 -3.92 -12.92
N PRO A 4 1.23 -3.20 -14.04
CA PRO A 4 2.51 -2.68 -14.48
C PRO A 4 3.05 -1.66 -13.45
N GLU A 5 4.37 -1.56 -13.31
CA GLU A 5 4.98 -0.46 -12.56
C GLU A 5 4.59 0.87 -13.22
N PRO A 6 4.07 1.84 -12.46
CA PRO A 6 3.78 3.15 -13.00
C PRO A 6 5.04 3.88 -13.50
N THR A 7 4.88 4.67 -14.57
CA THR A 7 5.97 5.48 -15.15
C THR A 7 6.26 6.77 -14.38
N TYR A 8 5.35 7.17 -13.47
CA TYR A 8 5.50 8.32 -12.58
C TYR A 8 6.21 7.92 -11.27
N PRO A 9 6.83 8.89 -10.55
CA PRO A 9 7.59 8.58 -9.35
C PRO A 9 6.72 7.96 -8.23
N PRO A 10 7.29 7.06 -7.41
CA PRO A 10 6.61 6.54 -6.23
C PRO A 10 6.48 7.60 -5.14
N LEU A 11 5.54 7.38 -4.22
CA LEU A 11 5.31 8.22 -3.06
C LEU A 11 6.50 8.16 -2.09
N SER A 12 6.82 9.30 -1.49
CA SER A 12 7.66 9.37 -0.30
C SER A 12 6.92 8.86 0.94
N THR A 13 7.66 8.50 2.00
CA THR A 13 7.06 8.12 3.30
C THR A 13 6.10 9.17 3.84
N ARG A 14 6.41 10.47 3.64
CA ARG A 14 5.56 11.57 4.09
C ARG A 14 4.24 11.59 3.30
N GLU A 15 4.28 11.38 1.99
CA GLU A 15 3.07 11.31 1.17
C GLU A 15 2.22 10.09 1.53
N ILE A 16 2.86 8.93 1.79
CA ILE A 16 2.18 7.72 2.25
C ILE A 16 1.41 7.97 3.56
N GLN A 17 2.01 8.70 4.50
CA GLN A 17 1.37 9.09 5.77
C GLN A 17 0.22 10.10 5.61
N THR A 18 -0.02 10.62 4.41
CA THR A 18 -1.14 11.53 4.12
C THR A 18 -2.23 10.89 3.27
N LEU A 19 -2.10 9.60 2.95
CA LEU A 19 -3.09 8.89 2.13
C LEU A 19 -4.42 8.72 2.88
N PRO A 20 -5.57 9.04 2.26
CA PRO A 20 -6.86 8.85 2.91
C PRO A 20 -7.21 7.35 3.06
N GLU A 21 -8.03 7.03 4.06
CA GLU A 21 -8.67 5.72 4.18
C GLU A 21 -9.40 5.37 2.87
N GLY A 22 -9.20 4.14 2.38
CA GLY A 22 -9.76 3.65 1.14
C GLY A 22 -9.05 4.10 -0.14
N ALA A 23 -7.96 4.89 -0.05
CA ALA A 23 -7.14 5.26 -1.19
C ALA A 23 -6.63 4.01 -1.92
N ARG A 24 -6.61 4.05 -3.27
CA ARG A 24 -6.07 2.96 -4.07
C ARG A 24 -4.59 3.22 -4.33
N VAL A 25 -3.77 2.21 -4.09
CA VAL A 25 -2.32 2.29 -4.30
C VAL A 25 -1.84 1.08 -5.08
N ILE A 26 -0.78 1.26 -5.87
CA ILE A 26 0.03 0.15 -6.34
C ILE A 26 1.19 0.00 -5.36
N VAL A 27 1.44 -1.21 -4.88
CA VAL A 27 2.56 -1.52 -3.99
C VAL A 27 3.40 -2.64 -4.60
N THR A 28 4.72 -2.47 -4.58
CA THR A 28 5.68 -3.53 -4.85
C THR A 28 6.32 -3.94 -3.52
N TRP A 29 6.08 -5.18 -3.08
CA TRP A 29 6.65 -5.72 -1.85
C TRP A 29 8.12 -6.16 -2.06
N ALA A 30 8.93 -6.20 -0.99
CA ALA A 30 10.35 -6.51 -1.09
C ALA A 30 10.68 -8.01 -1.00
N GLU A 31 9.84 -8.81 -0.35
CA GLU A 31 9.91 -10.27 -0.35
C GLU A 31 8.65 -10.83 -1.03
N GLY A 32 8.83 -11.72 -2.02
CA GLY A 32 7.73 -12.39 -2.71
C GLY A 32 7.54 -11.99 -4.19
N ASN A 33 6.91 -12.89 -4.93
CA ASN A 33 6.57 -12.77 -6.36
C ASN A 33 5.25 -12.00 -6.58
N ASP A 34 4.84 -11.22 -5.59
CA ASP A 34 3.66 -10.38 -5.59
C ASP A 34 4.04 -9.04 -6.17
N GLY A 35 4.28 -8.96 -7.49
CA GLY A 35 4.70 -7.74 -8.21
C GLY A 35 3.84 -6.50 -7.92
N PRO A 36 3.90 -5.44 -8.73
CA PRO A 36 3.11 -4.26 -8.45
C PRO A 36 1.63 -4.66 -8.37
N HIS A 37 0.99 -4.52 -7.22
CA HIS A 37 -0.39 -4.95 -7.02
C HIS A 37 -1.20 -3.80 -6.47
N GLU A 38 -2.46 -3.76 -6.87
CA GLU A 38 -3.38 -2.79 -6.32
C GLU A 38 -3.85 -3.20 -4.92
N TYR A 39 -3.82 -2.26 -4.00
CA TYR A 39 -4.34 -2.37 -2.65
C TYR A 39 -5.18 -1.15 -2.30
N ARG A 40 -6.02 -1.30 -1.27
CA ARG A 40 -6.62 -0.17 -0.56
C ARG A 40 -5.81 0.16 0.68
N VAL A 41 -5.69 1.44 0.96
CA VAL A 41 -5.09 1.95 2.18
C VAL A 41 -6.11 1.88 3.31
N HIS A 42 -5.69 1.34 4.44
CA HIS A 42 -6.42 1.34 5.68
C HIS A 42 -5.54 1.87 6.81
N TRP A 43 -6.17 2.33 7.89
CA TRP A 43 -5.47 2.90 9.04
C TRP A 43 -5.67 2.07 10.31
N ARG A 44 -4.57 1.80 11.01
CA ARG A 44 -4.62 1.15 12.34
C ARG A 44 -3.52 1.74 13.21
N ARG A 45 -3.86 2.13 14.43
CA ARG A 45 -2.92 2.72 15.41
C ARG A 45 -2.11 3.92 14.86
N GLY A 46 -2.70 4.70 13.95
CA GLY A 46 -2.05 5.88 13.37
C GLY A 46 -1.06 5.58 12.25
N GLU A 47 -1.04 4.35 11.73
CA GLU A 47 -0.18 3.94 10.64
C GLU A 47 -1.01 3.42 9.44
N PRO A 48 -0.61 3.73 8.20
CA PRO A 48 -1.25 3.20 7.02
C PRO A 48 -0.73 1.80 6.69
N TYR A 49 -1.64 0.91 6.31
CA TYR A 49 -1.33 -0.41 5.78
C TYR A 49 -2.16 -0.69 4.52
N ALA A 50 -1.61 -1.51 3.63
CA ALA A 50 -2.25 -1.90 2.39
C ALA A 50 -3.00 -3.21 2.57
N GLN A 51 -4.22 -3.29 2.04
CA GLN A 51 -5.05 -4.47 2.17
C GLN A 51 -5.80 -4.72 0.86
N THR A 52 -6.06 -6.00 0.58
CA THR A 52 -6.98 -6.37 -0.51
C THR A 52 -8.43 -6.22 -0.01
N ASP A 53 -9.37 -5.98 -0.93
CA ASP A 53 -10.80 -5.96 -0.59
C ASP A 53 -11.29 -7.28 0.05
N GLU A 54 -10.60 -8.38 -0.23
CA GLU A 54 -10.87 -9.68 0.36
C GLU A 54 -10.39 -9.77 1.82
N ASP A 55 -9.14 -9.39 2.08
CA ASP A 55 -8.56 -9.36 3.44
C ASP A 55 -9.36 -8.42 4.35
N TYR A 56 -9.79 -7.26 3.83
CA TYR A 56 -10.64 -6.31 4.55
C TYR A 56 -11.98 -6.95 4.94
N ARG A 57 -12.68 -7.56 3.99
CA ARG A 57 -13.96 -8.24 4.24
C ARG A 57 -13.84 -9.42 5.22
N ARG A 58 -12.66 -10.05 5.28
CA ARG A 58 -12.36 -11.13 6.22
C ARG A 58 -11.90 -10.63 7.59
N GLY A 59 -11.73 -9.32 7.78
CA GLY A 59 -11.19 -8.74 9.02
C GLY A 59 -9.74 -9.15 9.31
N HIS A 60 -9.00 -9.56 8.28
CA HIS A 60 -7.66 -10.13 8.43
C HIS A 60 -6.59 -9.07 8.20
N VAL A 61 -5.88 -8.68 9.27
CA VAL A 61 -4.77 -7.71 9.16
C VAL A 61 -3.46 -8.45 8.91
N ASP A 62 -2.91 -8.24 7.72
CA ASP A 62 -1.59 -8.71 7.34
C ASP A 62 -0.52 -7.73 7.84
N LEU A 63 0.31 -8.18 8.79
CA LEU A 63 1.36 -7.37 9.40
C LEU A 63 2.57 -7.17 8.48
N GLU A 64 2.65 -7.84 7.34
CA GLU A 64 3.70 -7.58 6.35
C GLU A 64 3.34 -6.41 5.43
N LYS A 65 2.07 -5.98 5.44
CA LYS A 65 1.55 -4.95 4.54
C LYS A 65 1.49 -3.53 5.11
N TRP A 66 2.25 -3.24 6.18
CA TRP A 66 2.37 -1.86 6.66
C TRP A 66 3.17 -1.00 5.69
N LEU A 67 2.65 0.20 5.38
CA LEU A 67 3.25 1.14 4.43
C LEU A 67 4.22 2.12 5.09
N THR A 68 4.35 2.07 6.43
CA THR A 68 5.29 2.89 7.21
C THR A 68 6.26 2.08 8.05
N TYR A 69 5.93 0.83 8.36
CA TYR A 69 6.62 0.10 9.42
C TYR A 69 7.92 -0.54 8.91
N TYR A 70 9.04 -0.08 9.43
CA TYR A 70 10.34 -0.74 9.32
C TYR A 70 10.52 -1.67 10.53
N ILE A 71 10.16 -2.96 10.43
CA ILE A 71 10.59 -3.95 11.44
C ILE A 71 11.90 -4.59 10.98
N GLY A 72 13.01 -4.09 11.49
CA GLY A 72 14.35 -4.67 11.28
C GLY A 72 15.06 -4.24 9.99
N PRO A 73 16.11 -4.95 9.54
CA PRO A 73 16.91 -4.58 8.36
C PRO A 73 16.16 -4.72 7.03
N ARG A 74 14.92 -5.22 7.05
CA ARG A 74 14.12 -5.48 5.86
C ARG A 74 13.12 -4.34 5.67
N ARG A 75 13.09 -3.80 4.46
CA ARG A 75 12.02 -2.91 3.99
C ARG A 75 10.86 -3.80 3.57
N PRO A 76 9.63 -3.69 4.10
CA PRO A 76 8.53 -4.56 3.70
C PRO A 76 8.15 -4.34 2.23
N PHE A 77 8.26 -3.11 1.73
CA PHE A 77 8.01 -2.74 0.34
C PHE A 77 9.19 -1.98 -0.27
N THR A 78 9.25 -1.99 -1.60
CA THR A 78 10.24 -1.24 -2.38
C THR A 78 9.67 0.06 -2.91
N ARG A 79 8.41 0.08 -3.37
CA ARG A 79 7.76 1.24 -4.00
C ARG A 79 6.26 1.23 -3.76
N VAL A 80 5.68 2.43 -3.61
CA VAL A 80 4.24 2.66 -3.48
C VAL A 80 3.86 3.80 -4.42
N TRP A 81 2.75 3.65 -5.14
CA TRP A 81 2.20 4.68 -6.00
C TRP A 81 0.74 4.92 -5.66
N ALA A 82 0.31 6.18 -5.56
CA ALA A 82 -1.10 6.48 -5.54
C ALA A 82 -1.68 6.26 -6.95
N LEU A 83 -2.68 5.39 -7.05
CA LEU A 83 -3.60 5.45 -8.17
C LEU A 83 -4.48 6.64 -7.87
N ALA A 84 -4.18 7.78 -8.52
CA ALA A 84 -4.78 9.10 -8.30
C ALA A 84 -6.22 9.03 -7.76
N PRO A 85 -6.60 9.90 -6.80
CA PRO A 85 -7.93 9.84 -6.24
C PRO A 85 -8.96 9.83 -7.36
N VAL A 86 -9.81 8.80 -7.33
CA VAL A 86 -11.15 8.83 -7.91
C VAL A 86 -11.68 10.22 -7.60
N ARG A 87 -12.01 11.01 -8.63
CA ARG A 87 -12.81 12.23 -8.43
C ARG A 87 -14.03 11.81 -7.61
N ALA A 88 -14.06 12.16 -6.34
CA ALA A 88 -15.31 12.37 -5.66
C ALA A 88 -15.70 13.80 -6.04
N GLU A 89 -16.51 13.87 -7.10
CA GLU A 89 -17.18 15.05 -7.67
C GLU A 89 -16.29 16.10 -8.36
#